data_AF-A0A9D2HEU5-F1
#
_entry.id   AF-A0A9D2HEU5-F1
#
_cell.length_a   1.000
_cell.length_b   1.000
_cell.length_c   1.000
_cell.angle_alpha   90.00
_cell.angle_beta   90.00
_cell.angle_gamma   90.00
#
_symmetry.space_group_name_H-M   'P 1'
#
loop_
_entity.id
_entity.type
_entity.pdbx_description
1 polymer ?
#
loop_
_entity_poly.entity_id
_entity_poly.type
_entity_poly.pdbx_seq_one_letter_code
_entity_poly.pdbx_strand_id
1 'polypeptide(L)' 'MDIFDQATELERLERESALQQATRTLYREGPEWIDGEACCRECGEPIPAERIRAIPGVGLCLACQEEWERDLEA' A
#
# COMPACT_ATOMS: atom_id res chain seq x y z
N MET A 1 -17.95 32.52 -7.01
CA MET A 1 -16.79 31.63 -7.21
C MET A 1 -16.29 31.90 -8.61
N ASP A 2 -15.09 32.44 -8.74
CA ASP A 2 -14.48 32.75 -10.03
C ASP A 2 -13.72 31.53 -10.60
N ILE A 3 -13.08 31.73 -11.76
CA ILE A 3 -12.31 30.67 -12.43
C ILE A 3 -11.08 30.22 -11.63
N PHE A 4 -10.52 31.10 -10.80
CA PHE A 4 -9.36 30.78 -9.98
C PHE A 4 -9.79 29.98 -8.75
N ASP A 5 -10.89 30.37 -8.11
CA ASP A 5 -11.51 29.60 -7.02
C ASP A 5 -11.84 28.17 -7.48
N GLN A 6 -12.39 28.01 -8.69
CA GLN A 6 -12.70 26.71 -9.28
C GLN A 6 -11.45 25.87 -9.54
N ALA A 7 -10.39 26.49 -10.06
CA ALA A 7 -9.13 25.80 -10.34
C ALA A 7 -8.43 25.33 -9.05
N THR A 8 -8.44 26.15 -7.99
CA THR A 8 -7.89 25.78 -6.69
C THR A 8 -8.64 24.60 -6.08
N GLU A 9 -9.97 24.60 -6.15
CA GLU A 9 -10.76 23.50 -5.61
C GLU A 9 -10.53 22.19 -6.38
N LEU A 10 -10.37 22.27 -7.70
CA LEU A 10 -10.04 21.11 -8.52
C LEU A 10 -8.66 20.52 -8.14
N GLU A 11 -7.62 21.37 -8.02
CA GLU A 11 -6.27 20.92 -7.62
C GLU A 11 -6.30 20.25 -6.25
N ARG A 12 -7.00 20.84 -5.28
CA ARG A 12 -7.16 20.27 -3.94
C ARG A 12 -7.78 18.87 -4.01
N LEU A 13 -8.86 18.70 -4.76
CA LEU A 13 -9.55 17.42 -4.91
C LEU A 13 -8.66 16.37 -5.60
N GLU A 14 -7.95 16.75 -6.67
CA GLU A 14 -7.04 15.86 -7.38
C GLU A 14 -5.90 15.41 -6.47
N ARG A 15 -5.30 16.34 -5.72
CA ARG A 15 -4.25 16.04 -4.74
C ARG A 15 -4.74 15.12 -3.64
N GLU A 16 -5.89 15.42 -3.03
CA GLU A 16 -6.49 14.58 -1.99
C GLU A 16 -6.78 13.17 -2.51
N SER A 17 -7.31 13.06 -3.73
CA SER A 17 -7.57 11.77 -4.38
C SER A 17 -6.28 10.98 -4.62
N ALA A 18 -5.23 11.62 -5.13
CA ALA A 18 -3.95 10.96 -5.36
C ALA A 18 -3.33 10.42 -4.05
N LEU A 19 -3.38 11.21 -2.97
CA LEU A 19 -2.92 10.77 -1.63
C LEU A 19 -3.75 9.60 -1.09
N GLN A 20 -5.08 9.64 -1.26
CA GLN A 20 -5.95 8.54 -0.84
C GLN A 20 -5.71 7.26 -1.64
N GLN A 21 -5.42 7.37 -2.93
CA GLN A 21 -5.11 6.22 -3.76
C GLN A 21 -3.77 5.60 -3.38
N ALA A 22 -2.72 6.42 -3.23
CA ALA A 22 -1.38 5.96 -2.84
C ALA A 22 -1.36 5.23 -1.49
N THR A 23 -2.20 5.65 -0.54
CA THR A 23 -2.31 4.99 0.77
C THR A 23 -3.16 3.71 0.75
N ARG A 24 -4.13 3.60 -0.17
CA ARG A 24 -5.04 2.44 -0.29
C ARG A 24 -4.42 1.23 -0.95
N THR A 25 -3.51 1.41 -1.90
CA THR A 25 -2.92 0.31 -2.68
C THR A 25 -1.99 -0.55 -1.85
N LEU A 26 -1.38 0.01 -0.81
CA LEU A 26 -0.20 -0.62 -0.24
C LEU A 26 -0.51 -1.94 0.50
N TYR A 27 -1.58 -2.07 1.29
CA TYR A 27 -1.74 -3.24 2.18
C TYR A 27 -3.20 -3.68 2.42
N ARG A 28 -3.98 -3.85 1.34
CA ARG A 28 -5.45 -3.96 1.44
C ARG A 28 -5.96 -5.24 2.11
N GLU A 29 -5.20 -6.34 2.09
CA GLU A 29 -5.73 -7.65 2.51
C GLU A 29 -4.82 -8.43 3.48
N GLY A 30 -3.93 -7.73 4.21
CA GLY A 30 -3.24 -8.29 5.39
C GLY A 30 -2.29 -9.44 5.10
N PRO A 31 -1.56 -9.97 6.12
CA PRO A 31 -0.82 -11.22 5.99
C PRO A 31 -1.75 -12.43 6.05
N GLU A 32 -1.28 -13.56 5.54
CA GLU A 32 -1.91 -14.86 5.81
C GLU A 32 -1.50 -15.33 7.20
N TRP A 33 -2.42 -15.96 7.94
CA TRP A 33 -2.14 -16.46 9.29
C TRP A 33 -1.98 -17.98 9.23
N ILE A 34 -0.74 -18.46 9.31
CA ILE A 34 -0.39 -19.89 9.26
C ILE A 34 0.16 -20.27 10.63
N ASP A 35 -0.51 -21.17 11.33
CA ASP A 35 -0.13 -21.62 12.69
C ASP A 35 0.09 -20.48 13.71
N GLY A 36 -0.59 -19.34 13.51
CA GLY A 36 -0.49 -18.15 14.36
C GLY A 36 0.65 -17.20 14.00
N GLU A 37 1.42 -17.49 12.95
CA GLU A 37 2.44 -16.62 12.39
C GLU A 37 1.90 -15.85 11.17
N ALA A 38 2.32 -14.60 11.04
CA ALA A 38 1.96 -13.76 9.90
C ALA A 38 2.89 -14.08 8.72
N CYS A 39 2.36 -14.74 7.70
CA CYS A 39 3.07 -15.18 6.52
C CYS A 39 2.72 -14.33 5.28
N CYS A 40 3.69 -14.25 4.37
CA CYS A 40 3.55 -13.60 3.08
C CYS A 40 2.51 -14.35 2.24
N ARG A 41 1.58 -13.62 1.64
CA ARG A 41 0.51 -14.22 0.82
C ARG A 41 0.97 -14.78 -0.52
N GLU A 42 2.17 -14.43 -0.98
CA GLU A 42 2.70 -14.92 -2.24
C GLU A 42 3.65 -16.10 -2.07
N CYS A 43 4.70 -15.95 -1.23
CA CYS A 43 5.68 -17.01 -1.02
C CYS A 43 5.36 -17.94 0.15
N GLY A 44 4.42 -17.57 1.04
CA GLY A 44 4.09 -18.33 2.25
C GLY A 44 5.12 -18.22 3.39
N GLU A 45 6.22 -17.48 3.19
CA GLU A 45 7.27 -17.34 4.21
C GLU A 45 6.85 -16.37 5.33
N PRO A 46 7.30 -16.59 6.58
CA PRO A 46 7.05 -15.67 7.68
C PRO A 46 7.50 -14.24 7.38
N ILE A 47 6.64 -13.26 7.65
CA ILE A 47 6.98 -11.85 7.47
C ILE A 47 7.83 -11.38 8.66
N PRO A 48 9.01 -10.76 8.41
CA PRO A 48 9.87 -10.27 9.49
C PRO A 48 9.14 -9.31 10.43
N ALA A 49 9.32 -9.49 11.74
CA ALA A 49 8.67 -8.67 12.76
C ALA A 49 9.00 -7.17 12.68
N GLU A 50 10.17 -6.81 12.13
CA GLU A 50 10.54 -5.42 11.84
C GLU A 50 9.62 -4.79 10.79
N ARG A 51 9.27 -5.56 9.75
CA ARG A 51 8.37 -5.13 8.67
C ARG A 51 6.94 -4.96 9.17
N ILE A 52 6.46 -5.90 9.99
CA ILE A 52 5.13 -5.81 10.62
C ILE A 52 5.02 -4.60 11.54
N ARG A 53 6.09 -4.28 12.30
CA ARG A 53 6.12 -3.09 13.17
C ARG A 53 6.16 -1.79 12.38
N ALA A 54 6.93 -1.74 11.30
CA ALA A 54 7.00 -0.57 10.44
C ALA A 54 5.67 -0.35 9.70
N ILE A 55 5.00 -1.44 9.31
CA ILE A 55 3.81 -1.44 8.48
C ILE A 55 2.77 -2.42 9.05
N PRO A 56 1.93 -1.96 9.98
CA PRO A 56 0.86 -2.78 10.53
C PRO A 56 -0.10 -3.23 9.43
N GLY A 57 -0.34 -4.55 9.34
CA GLY A 57 -1.21 -5.14 8.31
C GLY A 57 -0.52 -5.42 6.97
N VAL A 58 0.82 -5.37 6.92
CA VAL A 58 1.58 -5.78 5.73
C VAL A 58 1.24 -7.22 5.31
N GLY A 59 0.97 -7.41 4.02
CA GLY A 59 0.57 -8.72 3.48
C GLY A 59 1.62 -9.45 2.67
N LEU A 60 2.72 -8.78 2.32
CA LEU A 60 3.80 -9.32 1.50
C LEU A 60 5.14 -9.16 2.21
N CYS A 61 6.05 -10.12 2.02
CA CYS A 61 7.45 -9.95 2.40
C CYS A 61 8.11 -8.86 1.55
N LEU A 62 9.34 -8.46 1.91
CA LEU A 62 10.06 -7.41 1.16
C LEU A 62 10.32 -7.83 -0.29
N ALA A 63 10.76 -9.07 -0.52
CA ALA A 63 11.09 -9.55 -1.86
C ALA A 63 9.87 -9.56 -2.79
N CYS A 64 8.74 -10.15 -2.36
CA CYS A 64 7.50 -10.15 -3.16
C CYS A 64 6.97 -8.74 -3.40
N GLN A 65 7.08 -7.83 -2.41
CA GLN A 65 6.68 -6.44 -2.60
C GLN A 65 7.55 -5.74 -3.66
N GLU A 66 8.87 -5.91 -3.62
CA GLU A 66 9.78 -5.30 -4.59
C GLU A 66 9.56 -5.83 -6.02
N GLU A 67 9.21 -7.12 -6.15
CA GLU A 67 8.83 -7.72 -7.44
C GLU A 67 7.53 -7.13 -7.97
N TRP A 68 6.49 -7.07 -7.15
CA TRP A 68 5.21 -6.47 -7.52
C TRP A 68 5.33 -5.00 -7.94
N GLU A 69 6.15 -4.22 -7.23
CA GLU A 69 6.41 -2.81 -7.57
C GLU A 69 7.12 -2.68 -8.91
N ARG A 70 8.10 -3.54 -9.21
CA ARG A 70 8.76 -3.55 -10.53
C ARG A 70 7.79 -3.90 -11.66
N ASP A 71 6.88 -4.84 -11.42
CA ASP A 71 5.89 -5.26 -12.41
C ASP A 71 4.84 -4.16 -12.69
N LEU A 72 4.56 -3.27 -11.73
CA LEU A 72 3.70 -2.11 -11.95
C LEU A 72 4.35 -1.00 -12.78
N GLU A 73 5.68 -0.92 -12.73
CA GLU A 73 6.46 0.10 -13.44
C GLU A 73 6.82 -0.32 -14.89
N ALA A 74 6.64 -1.61 -15.23
CA ALA A 74 6.91 -2.20 -16.54
C ALA A 74 5.75 -1.99 -17.56
#